data_AF-A0AAV1DQE3-F1
#
_entry.id   AF-A0AAV1DQE3-F1
#
_cell.length_a   1.000
_cell.length_b   1.000
_cell.length_c   1.000
_cell.angle_alpha   90.00
_cell.angle_beta   90.00
_cell.angle_gamma   90.00
#
_symmetry.space_group_name_H-M   'P 1'
#
loop_
_entity.id
_entity.type
_entity.pdbx_description
1 polymer ?
#
loop_
_entity_poly.entity_id
_entity_poly.type
_entity_poly.pdbx_seq_one_letter_code
_entity_poly.pdbx_strand_id
1 'polypeptide(L)'
;MFVVNHSSQKSVPNIVEVNYHIMATSSGGSNDTLELLRWKCREYEAKTGRSISVANAAKFVAGIVTPIMCTEGILIGGWDDQKLQTLNPKP
;
A
#
# COMPACT_ATOMS: atom_id res chain seq x y z
N MET A 1 8.33 -39.86 4.17
CA MET A 1 7.42 -38.70 4.24
C MET A 1 7.84 -37.77 3.10
N PHE A 2 7.01 -37.63 2.07
CA PHE A 2 7.32 -36.77 0.91
C PHE A 2 6.64 -35.43 1.11
N VAL A 3 7.42 -34.35 1.22
CA VAL A 3 6.90 -32.98 1.23
C VAL A 3 6.71 -32.56 -0.22
N VAL A 4 5.46 -32.52 -0.68
CA VAL A 4 5.12 -31.99 -2.00
C VAL A 4 5.18 -30.48 -1.91
N ASN A 5 6.24 -29.88 -2.47
CA ASN A 5 6.37 -28.44 -2.56
C ASN A 5 5.49 -27.94 -3.72
N HIS A 6 4.27 -27.51 -3.39
CA HIS A 6 3.33 -26.98 -4.38
C HIS A 6 3.65 -25.49 -4.63
N SER A 7 4.65 -25.22 -5.46
CA SER A 7 4.94 -23.86 -5.91
C SER A 7 3.84 -23.41 -6.87
N SER A 8 2.90 -22.59 -6.37
CA SER A 8 1.87 -21.90 -7.14
C SER A 8 2.49 -20.82 -8.03
N GLN A 9 3.20 -21.25 -9.09
CA GLN A 9 3.78 -20.34 -10.07
C GLN A 9 2.72 -19.83 -11.04
N LYS A 10 2.24 -18.61 -10.77
CA LYS A 10 2.19 -17.52 -11.76
C LYS A 10 2.88 -16.33 -11.10
N SER A 11 3.82 -15.68 -11.78
CA SER A 11 4.48 -14.48 -11.26
C SER A 11 3.45 -13.36 -11.12
N VAL A 12 2.80 -13.28 -9.96
CA VAL A 12 1.97 -12.12 -9.61
C VAL A 12 2.96 -10.97 -9.39
N PRO A 13 2.83 -9.84 -10.11
CA PRO A 13 3.69 -8.71 -9.85
C PRO A 13 3.51 -8.27 -8.40
N ASN A 14 4.57 -8.40 -7.60
CA ASN A 14 4.59 -7.99 -6.20
C ASN A 14 4.61 -6.47 -6.04
N ILE A 15 4.59 -5.71 -7.15
CA ILE A 15 4.52 -4.26 -7.20
C ILE A 15 3.24 -3.89 -7.94
N VAL A 16 2.44 -3.05 -7.30
CA VAL A 16 1.11 -2.68 -7.74
C VAL A 16 1.04 -1.16 -7.78
N GLU A 17 0.76 -0.61 -8.96
CA GLU A 17 0.51 0.82 -9.13
C GLU A 17 -0.81 1.18 -8.46
N VAL A 18 -0.79 2.00 -7.42
CA VAL A 18 -2.00 2.39 -6.67
C VAL A 18 -2.71 3.55 -7.39
N ASN A 19 -1.93 4.54 -7.78
CA ASN A 19 -2.29 5.69 -8.62
C ASN A 19 -1.01 6.26 -9.27
N TYR A 20 -1.11 7.42 -9.92
CA TYR A 20 -0.01 7.98 -10.71
C TYR A 20 1.26 8.33 -9.90
N HIS A 21 1.16 8.50 -8.58
CA HIS A 21 2.30 8.90 -7.71
C HIS A 21 2.58 7.93 -6.56
N ILE A 22 1.80 6.86 -6.40
CA ILE A 22 1.97 5.84 -5.35
C ILE A 22 2.02 4.44 -5.95
N MET A 23 3.04 3.69 -5.53
CA MET A 23 3.17 2.25 -5.72
C MET A 23 3.10 1.54 -4.38
N ALA A 24 2.59 0.32 -4.37
CA ALA A 24 2.61 -0.54 -3.20
C ALA A 24 3.21 -1.89 -3.56
N THR A 25 3.97 -2.48 -2.65
CA THR A 25 4.37 -3.87 -2.74
C THR A 25 3.60 -4.69 -1.74
N SER A 26 3.50 -5.99 -2.00
CA SER A 26 3.03 -6.88 -0.96
C SER A 26 3.68 -8.25 -0.90
N SER A 27 3.75 -8.77 0.31
CA SER A 27 4.15 -10.12 0.67
C SER A 27 3.05 -10.75 1.52
N GLY A 28 2.60 -11.95 1.17
CA GLY A 28 1.45 -12.63 1.79
C GLY A 28 0.27 -12.78 0.83
N GLY A 29 -0.91 -13.13 1.35
CA GLY A 29 -2.16 -13.32 0.59
C GLY A 29 -2.97 -12.03 0.38
N SER A 30 -2.31 -10.97 -0.05
CA SER A 30 -2.70 -9.56 0.17
C SER A 30 -3.31 -8.82 -1.04
N ASN A 31 -3.73 -9.55 -2.09
CA ASN A 31 -4.32 -8.93 -3.28
C ASN A 31 -5.55 -8.08 -2.94
N ASP A 32 -6.42 -8.58 -2.05
CA ASP A 32 -7.65 -7.87 -1.67
C ASP A 32 -7.36 -6.55 -0.94
N THR A 33 -6.33 -6.53 -0.09
CA THR A 33 -5.89 -5.32 0.62
C THR A 33 -5.38 -4.25 -0.35
N LEU A 34 -4.62 -4.65 -1.38
CA LEU A 34 -4.11 -3.73 -2.40
C LEU A 34 -5.23 -3.17 -3.30
N GLU A 35 -6.21 -3.98 -3.65
CA GLU A 35 -7.39 -3.52 -4.39
C GLU A 35 -8.23 -2.53 -3.57
N LEU A 36 -8.41 -2.81 -2.28
CA LEU A 36 -9.11 -1.91 -1.37
C LEU A 36 -8.36 -0.58 -1.19
N LEU A 37 -7.02 -0.64 -1.08
CA LEU A 37 -6.18 0.56 -1.03
C LEU A 37 -6.37 1.43 -2.28
N ARG A 38 -6.28 0.83 -3.48
CA ARG A 38 -6.54 1.51 -4.76
C ARG A 38 -7.90 2.20 -4.78
N TRP A 39 -8.93 1.52 -4.32
CA TRP A 39 -10.27 2.09 -4.26
C TRP A 39 -10.34 3.27 -3.29
N LYS A 40 -9.75 3.15 -2.10
CA LYS A 40 -9.70 4.23 -1.09
C LYS A 40 -8.92 5.46 -1.55
N CYS A 41 -7.80 5.28 -2.26
CA CYS A 41 -7.04 6.39 -2.82
C CYS A 41 -7.87 7.15 -3.86
N ARG A 42 -8.54 6.45 -4.78
CA ARG A 42 -9.43 7.07 -5.77
C ARG A 42 -10.64 7.76 -5.14
N GLU A 43 -11.22 7.15 -4.10
CA GLU A 43 -12.32 7.74 -3.34
C GLU A 43 -11.88 9.06 -2.66
N TYR A 44 -10.68 9.10 -2.07
CA TYR A 44 -10.12 10.29 -1.46
C TYR A 44 -9.90 11.42 -2.49
N GLU A 45 -9.29 11.09 -3.62
CA GLU A 45 -9.03 12.04 -4.71
C GLU A 45 -10.33 12.61 -5.28
N ALA A 46 -11.34 11.76 -5.52
CA ALA A 46 -12.65 12.19 -6.00
C ALA A 46 -13.37 13.11 -4.99
N LYS A 47 -13.23 12.86 -3.69
CA LYS A 47 -13.87 13.65 -2.62
C LYS A 47 -13.18 14.99 -2.35
N THR A 48 -11.86 15.04 -2.46
CA THR A 48 -11.06 16.20 -2.02
C THR A 48 -10.50 17.02 -3.19
N GLY A 49 -10.48 16.47 -4.40
CA GLY A 49 -9.78 17.05 -5.54
C GLY A 49 -8.25 17.08 -5.35
N ARG A 50 -7.72 16.33 -4.39
CA ARG A 50 -6.29 16.32 -4.05
C ARG A 50 -5.76 14.90 -4.02
N SER A 51 -4.54 14.74 -4.50
CA SER A 51 -3.75 13.52 -4.39
C SER A 51 -3.58 13.12 -2.93
N ILE A 52 -3.83 11.84 -2.63
CA ILE A 52 -3.59 11.31 -1.29
C ILE A 52 -2.09 11.30 -0.98
N SER A 53 -1.72 11.60 0.27
CA SER A 53 -0.33 11.46 0.70
C SER A 53 0.05 10.00 0.98
N VAL A 54 1.30 9.61 0.75
CA VAL A 54 1.89 8.32 1.15
C VAL A 54 1.61 8.04 2.62
N ALA A 55 1.74 9.03 3.50
CA ALA A 55 1.46 8.88 4.92
C ALA A 55 -0.02 8.54 5.21
N ASN A 56 -0.96 9.13 4.47
CA ASN A 56 -2.38 8.83 4.62
C ASN A 56 -2.75 7.48 4.00
N ALA A 57 -2.15 7.13 2.86
CA ALA A 57 -2.29 5.79 2.27
C ALA A 57 -1.81 4.70 3.23
N ALA A 58 -0.67 4.90 3.91
CA ALA A 58 -0.17 3.98 4.93
C ALA A 58 -1.12 3.83 6.12
N LYS A 59 -1.75 4.92 6.57
CA LYS A 59 -2.77 4.86 7.63
C LYS A 59 -4.01 4.07 7.20
N PHE A 60 -4.43 4.19 5.94
CA PHE A 60 -5.54 3.38 5.43
C PHE A 60 -5.19 1.90 5.42
N VAL A 61 -4.01 1.52 4.94
CA VAL A 61 -3.56 0.12 4.98
C VAL A 61 -3.51 -0.38 6.42
N ALA A 62 -2.93 0.38 7.34
CA ALA A 62 -2.93 0.01 8.75
C ALA A 62 -4.36 -0.20 9.26
N GLY A 63 -5.31 0.68 8.95
CA GLY A 63 -6.72 0.51 9.32
C GLY A 63 -7.39 -0.75 8.74
N ILE A 64 -6.95 -1.24 7.58
CA ILE A 64 -7.46 -2.47 6.94
C ILE A 64 -6.83 -3.72 7.58
N VAL A 65 -5.52 -3.68 7.82
CA VAL A 65 -4.72 -4.84 8.25
C VAL A 65 -4.71 -5.01 9.78
N THR A 66 -4.95 -3.98 10.58
CA THR A 66 -4.95 -4.10 12.06
C THR A 66 -6.13 -4.93 12.62
N PRO A 67 -7.36 -4.81 12.10
CA PRO A 67 -8.52 -5.54 12.62
C PRO A 67 -8.52 -7.04 12.30
N ILE A 68 -7.80 -7.43 11.25
CA ILE A 68 -7.72 -8.81 10.75
C ILE A 68 -6.29 -9.24 11.06
N MET A 69 -6.04 -10.23 11.92
CA MET A 69 -4.67 -10.71 12.18
C MET A 69 -4.07 -11.36 10.92
N CYS A 70 -3.74 -10.52 9.94
CA CYS A 70 -3.23 -10.88 8.63
C CYS A 70 -1.71 -10.95 8.69
N THR A 71 -1.16 -12.01 8.12
CA THR A 71 0.28 -12.17 7.89
C THR A 71 0.67 -11.45 6.59
N GLU A 72 0.31 -10.17 6.49
CA GLU A 72 0.55 -9.35 5.31
C GLU A 72 1.63 -8.30 5.59
N GLY A 73 2.61 -8.24 4.70
CA GLY A 73 3.58 -7.15 4.63
C GLY A 73 3.24 -6.27 3.43
N ILE A 74 2.96 -5.00 3.66
CA ILE A 74 2.71 -4.02 2.59
C ILE A 74 3.69 -2.87 2.76
N LEU A 75 4.44 -2.56 1.69
CA LEU A 75 5.25 -1.36 1.60
C LEU A 75 4.56 -0.39 0.66
N ILE A 76 4.52 0.89 1.03
CA ILE A 76 3.95 1.95 0.20
C ILE A 76 5.07 2.94 -0.10
N GLY A 77 5.31 3.18 -1.38
CA GLY A 77 6.27 4.16 -1.88
C GLY A 77 5.57 5.15 -2.80
N GLY A 78 5.98 6.40 -2.77
CA GLY A 78 5.39 7.41 -3.62
C GLY A 78 6.02 8.77 -3.41
N TRP A 79 5.56 9.75 -4.19
CA TRP A 79 6.01 11.12 -4.08
C TRP A 79 4.89 12.01 -3.56
N ASP A 80 5.13 12.67 -2.43
CA ASP A 80 4.18 13.62 -1.84
C ASP A 80 4.70 15.05 -1.98
N ASP A 81 3.79 15.98 -2.26
CA ASP A 81 4.02 17.42 -2.12
C ASP A 81 4.09 17.88 -0.65
N GLN A 82 4.05 16.94 0.31
CA GLN A 82 4.45 17.23 1.67
C GLN A 82 5.92 17.60 1.65
N LYS A 83 6.18 18.91 1.48
CA LYS A 83 7.46 19.56 1.71
C LYS A 83 8.15 18.83 2.87
N LEU A 84 9.42 18.49 2.66
CA LEU A 84 10.41 17.96 3.61
C LEU A 84 10.48 18.78 4.92
N GLN A 85 9.38 18.94 5.64
CA GLN A 85 9.24 19.72 6.87
C GLN A 85 9.81 18.96 8.06
N THR A 86 10.15 17.68 7.90
CA THR A 86 10.77 16.84 8.92
C THR A 86 12.29 16.71 8.79
N LEU A 87 12.92 17.26 7.75
CA LEU A 87 14.38 17.22 7.57
C LEU A 87 15.11 18.51 7.92
N ASN A 88 14.40 19.54 8.39
CA ASN A 88 15.00 20.72 9.00
C ASN A 88 14.27 21.03 10.31
N PRO A 89 14.70 20.48 11.46
CA PRO A 89 14.40 21.14 12.72
C PRO A 89 14.98 22.56 12.61
N LYS A 90 14.13 23.59 12.75
CA LYS A 90 14.61 24.97 12.84
C LYS A 90 15.66 25.07 13.96
N PRO A 91 16.71 25.90 13.78
CA PRO A 91 17.77 26.09 14.78
C PRO A 91 17.22 26.63 16.10
#